data_AF-A0A1Y5FBP9-F1
#
_entry.id   AF-A0A1Y5FBP9-F1
#
_cell.length_a   1.000
_cell.length_b   1.000
_cell.length_c   1.000
_cell.angle_alpha   90.00
_cell.angle_beta   90.00
_cell.angle_gamma   90.00
#
_symmetry.space_group_name_H-M   'P 1'
#
loop_
_entity.id
_entity.type
_entity.pdbx_description
1 polymer ?
#
loop_
_entity_poly.entity_id
_entity_poly.type
_entity_poly.pdbx_seq_one_letter_code
_entity_poly.pdbx_strand_id
1 'polypeptide(L)'
;MKCFRILALLMSFTLVSCSSLTNGGRDVASSAEQASLAGDLSGTQLGVVRYLKEKYYKKKYDGKRFKKTKRFRAMRVYFNKIEGEADSYHAILLEYTNLLRMAPTYVGSNKLPPIQSIFGFLKKIATSVTVYKVTPLAEAGKYEMQLLNARGGQLVATQSATPMVLHLSDAENLSHPLSGARISNFAKSKKGNEVDVFFPEIPQTETKEEEKKRKKEAKFGMQFNLANFVYKKVKLESTWRDNFLPGPYLRAYNDKKHQVLTLKADAGKLEADFVLEKGWRIWSGLRARRFTNKKSASIKGNFEVTKVAKGIFIFSSTDDKNEGVEHVEDRIGVFIDIFDARKSLDQDVVELIMVDSNNPTDFLMYYEHPDNGEGEGRNEEK
;
A
#
# COMPACT_ATOMS: atom_id res chain seq x y z
N MET A 1 -21.16 -8.87 62.47
CA MET A 1 -20.16 -9.20 61.43
C MET A 1 -20.67 -8.72 60.08
N LYS A 2 -19.90 -7.85 59.43
CA LYS A 2 -19.99 -7.32 58.05
C LYS A 2 -21.32 -6.60 57.71
N CYS A 3 -21.51 -5.34 58.14
CA CYS A 3 -20.99 -4.08 57.57
C CYS A 3 -21.41 -3.90 56.10
N PHE A 4 -22.43 -3.07 55.82
CA PHE A 4 -22.36 -1.60 55.58
C PHE A 4 -22.14 -1.31 54.09
N ARG A 5 -22.76 -0.34 53.39
CA ARG A 5 -23.51 0.89 53.72
C ARG A 5 -24.14 1.36 52.37
N ILE A 6 -25.41 1.82 52.28
CA ILE A 6 -25.87 3.21 52.48
C ILE A 6 -25.25 4.15 51.44
N LEU A 7 -25.91 5.05 50.70
CA LEU A 7 -27.23 5.70 50.69
C LEU A 7 -27.25 6.46 49.33
N ALA A 8 -28.38 6.58 48.63
CA ALA A 8 -29.20 7.81 48.53
C ALA A 8 -28.51 9.05 47.90
N LEU A 9 -29.16 9.97 47.18
CA LEU A 9 -30.51 10.21 46.66
C LEU A 9 -30.43 11.67 46.12
N LEU A 10 -31.45 12.11 45.38
CA LEU A 10 -31.81 13.50 45.03
C LEU A 10 -31.03 14.16 43.88
N MET A 11 -31.67 14.34 42.72
CA MET A 11 -32.57 15.46 42.32
C MET A 11 -31.77 16.61 41.69
N SER A 12 -32.10 17.12 40.49
CA SER A 12 -33.21 18.05 40.24
C SER A 12 -33.39 18.21 38.71
N PHE A 13 -34.58 17.99 38.12
CA PHE A 13 -35.58 18.98 37.65
C PHE A 13 -35.11 19.99 36.57
N THR A 14 -35.53 19.78 35.29
CA THR A 14 -36.47 20.60 34.46
C THR A 14 -35.88 21.89 33.87
N LEU A 15 -36.21 22.47 32.72
CA LEU A 15 -36.97 22.23 31.47
C LEU A 15 -36.77 23.56 30.64
N VAL A 16 -37.36 23.63 29.43
CA VAL A 16 -37.63 24.86 28.62
C VAL A 16 -36.46 25.24 27.67
N SER A 17 -36.62 25.31 26.33
CA SER A 17 -37.71 25.97 25.60
C SER A 17 -37.98 25.39 24.19
N CYS A 18 -39.22 25.57 23.75
CA CYS A 18 -39.78 25.28 22.42
C CYS A 18 -39.82 26.52 21.50
N SER A 19 -40.15 26.25 20.22
CA SER A 19 -40.68 27.13 19.13
C SER A 19 -39.63 27.72 18.18
N SER A 20 -39.79 27.74 16.84
CA SER A 20 -40.98 27.61 15.97
C SER A 20 -40.65 27.20 14.50
N LEU A 21 -41.66 26.55 13.88
CA LEU A 21 -42.10 26.40 12.46
C LEU A 21 -41.43 27.29 11.37
N THR A 22 -41.36 27.03 10.05
CA THR A 22 -41.75 25.95 9.09
C THR A 22 -41.20 26.30 7.69
N ASN A 23 -40.96 25.25 6.88
CA ASN A 23 -41.04 25.15 5.41
C ASN A 23 -40.05 25.90 4.49
N GLY A 24 -39.25 25.11 3.77
CA GLY A 24 -38.54 25.51 2.55
C GLY A 24 -37.58 24.42 2.09
N GLY A 25 -38.10 23.41 1.40
CA GLY A 25 -37.44 22.12 1.19
C GLY A 25 -36.14 22.13 0.39
N ARG A 26 -35.27 21.19 0.78
CA ARG A 26 -34.57 20.24 -0.09
C ARG A 26 -34.03 19.16 0.83
N ASP A 27 -34.86 18.15 1.08
CA ASP A 27 -34.44 16.91 1.70
C ASP A 27 -33.33 16.28 0.85
N VAL A 28 -32.11 16.31 1.39
CA VAL A 28 -31.09 15.29 1.12
C VAL A 28 -30.80 14.64 2.47
N ALA A 29 -31.85 14.09 3.09
CA ALA A 29 -31.71 13.17 4.19
C ALA A 29 -31.58 11.74 3.62
N SER A 30 -30.70 10.96 4.26
CA SER A 30 -30.48 9.52 4.09
C SER A 30 -29.83 9.03 2.79
N SER A 31 -28.53 9.32 2.60
CA SER A 31 -27.61 8.39 1.90
C SER A 31 -26.56 7.77 2.84
N ALA A 32 -26.50 8.19 4.11
CA ALA A 32 -25.53 7.68 5.07
C ALA A 32 -25.94 6.34 5.71
N GLU A 33 -27.24 6.07 5.89
CA GLU A 33 -27.72 4.82 6.51
C GLU A 33 -27.81 3.62 5.54
N GLN A 34 -27.72 3.84 4.23
CA GLN A 34 -27.72 2.75 3.23
C GLN A 34 -26.32 2.35 2.75
N ALA A 35 -25.27 3.07 3.16
CA ALA A 35 -23.88 2.79 2.75
C ALA A 35 -23.18 1.71 3.61
N SER A 36 -23.69 1.39 4.81
CA SER A 36 -22.96 0.54 5.76
C SER A 36 -23.24 -0.97 5.66
N LEU A 37 -23.79 -1.48 4.55
CA LEU A 37 -23.96 -2.93 4.35
C LEU A 37 -22.63 -3.68 4.15
N ALA A 38 -21.54 -2.96 3.83
CA ALA A 38 -20.27 -3.55 3.44
C ALA A 38 -19.30 -3.89 4.60
N GLY A 39 -19.58 -3.44 5.83
CA GLY A 39 -18.58 -3.47 6.92
C GLY A 39 -17.38 -2.54 6.66
N ASP A 40 -16.47 -2.43 7.63
CA ASP A 40 -15.25 -1.63 7.50
C ASP A 40 -14.30 -2.25 6.47
N LEU A 41 -13.94 -1.50 5.43
CA LEU A 41 -13.01 -1.97 4.39
C LEU A 41 -11.54 -1.90 4.82
N SER A 42 -11.24 -1.33 5.99
CA SER A 42 -9.87 -1.14 6.48
C SER A 42 -9.11 -2.45 6.62
N GLY A 43 -7.79 -2.39 6.42
CA GLY A 43 -6.92 -3.55 6.49
C GLY A 43 -6.27 -3.88 5.15
N THR A 44 -5.83 -5.13 4.98
CA THR A 44 -5.06 -5.53 3.81
C THR A 44 -5.57 -6.83 3.20
N GLN A 45 -5.64 -6.87 1.87
CA GLN A 45 -6.15 -8.04 1.14
C GLN A 45 -5.24 -8.39 -0.05
N LEU A 46 -5.05 -9.68 -0.28
CA LEU A 46 -4.36 -10.18 -1.46
C LEU A 46 -5.33 -10.30 -2.64
N GLY A 47 -4.97 -9.66 -3.75
CA GLY A 47 -5.68 -9.71 -5.02
C GLY A 47 -4.83 -10.19 -6.18
N VAL A 48 -5.43 -10.15 -7.36
CA VAL A 48 -4.87 -10.62 -8.63
C VAL A 48 -5.04 -9.56 -9.69
N VAL A 49 -3.96 -9.22 -10.37
CA VAL A 49 -3.98 -8.43 -11.60
C VAL A 49 -3.93 -9.38 -12.79
N ARG A 50 -4.94 -9.33 -13.66
CA ARG A 50 -5.02 -10.09 -14.90
C ARG A 50 -4.79 -9.18 -16.09
N TYR A 51 -3.70 -9.43 -16.80
CA TYR A 51 -3.36 -8.81 -18.07
C TYR A 51 -3.83 -9.70 -19.22
N LEU A 52 -4.65 -9.15 -20.12
CA LEU A 52 -5.11 -9.82 -21.34
C LEU A 52 -4.32 -9.29 -22.54
N LYS A 53 -3.41 -10.10 -23.07
CA LYS A 53 -2.59 -9.76 -24.25
C LYS A 53 -3.07 -10.49 -25.48
N GLU A 54 -3.51 -9.75 -26.49
CA GLU A 54 -3.72 -10.29 -27.84
C GLU A 54 -2.36 -10.51 -28.53
N LYS A 55 -2.12 -11.73 -28.99
CA LYS A 55 -0.96 -12.07 -29.82
C LYS A 55 -1.43 -12.48 -31.21
N TYR A 56 -0.83 -11.85 -32.22
CA TYR A 56 -0.97 -12.23 -33.62
C TYR A 56 -0.03 -13.38 -33.95
N TYR A 57 -0.52 -14.34 -34.71
CA TYR A 57 0.36 -15.30 -35.39
C TYR A 57 -0.17 -15.56 -36.80
N LYS A 58 0.76 -15.55 -37.75
CA LYS A 58 0.48 -15.83 -39.17
C LYS A 58 0.68 -17.33 -39.38
N LYS A 59 -0.36 -18.06 -39.76
CA LYS A 59 -0.19 -19.43 -40.28
C LYS A 59 0.20 -19.33 -41.77
N LYS A 60 1.02 -20.27 -42.25
CA LYS A 60 1.55 -20.27 -43.63
C LYS A 60 0.46 -20.32 -44.72
N TYR A 61 -0.75 -20.78 -44.41
CA TYR A 61 -1.78 -21.06 -45.43
C TYR A 61 -3.21 -20.59 -45.12
N ASP A 62 -3.50 -20.03 -43.94
CA ASP A 62 -4.90 -19.77 -43.55
C ASP A 62 -5.02 -18.59 -42.57
N GLY A 63 -5.20 -17.39 -43.13
CA GLY A 63 -5.60 -16.16 -42.45
C GLY A 63 -4.75 -15.65 -41.27
N LYS A 64 -5.12 -14.48 -40.75
CA LYS A 64 -4.63 -13.99 -39.44
C LYS A 64 -5.58 -14.54 -38.37
N ARG A 65 -5.05 -15.31 -37.39
CA ARG A 65 -5.81 -15.69 -36.18
C ARG A 65 -5.24 -14.98 -34.96
N PHE A 66 -6.12 -14.68 -34.01
CA PHE A 66 -5.80 -14.02 -32.75
C PHE A 66 -5.73 -15.07 -31.63
N LYS A 67 -4.69 -15.03 -30.79
CA LYS A 67 -4.67 -15.76 -29.51
C LYS A 67 -4.57 -14.78 -28.36
N LYS A 68 -5.61 -14.75 -27.52
CA LYS A 68 -5.58 -14.05 -26.23
C LYS A 68 -4.75 -14.86 -25.23
N THR A 69 -3.66 -14.28 -24.77
CA THR A 69 -2.82 -14.83 -23.70
C THR A 69 -3.09 -14.08 -22.40
N LYS A 70 -3.22 -14.82 -21.30
CA LYS A 70 -3.47 -14.25 -19.97
C LYS A 70 -2.18 -14.28 -19.18
N ARG A 71 -1.84 -13.17 -18.53
CA ARG A 71 -0.76 -13.10 -17.55
C ARG A 71 -1.31 -12.59 -16.25
N PHE A 72 -0.97 -13.27 -15.17
CA PHE A 72 -1.43 -12.92 -13.83
C PHE A 72 -0.27 -12.44 -12.98
N ARG A 73 -0.56 -11.51 -12.08
CA ARG A 73 0.33 -11.05 -11.02
C ARG A 73 -0.42 -10.95 -9.71
N ALA A 74 0.30 -11.16 -8.62
CA ALA A 74 -0.23 -10.87 -7.29
C ALA A 74 -0.26 -9.35 -7.07
N MET A 75 -1.25 -8.88 -6.34
CA MET A 75 -1.34 -7.50 -5.84
C MET A 75 -1.76 -7.54 -4.38
N ARG A 76 -1.24 -6.62 -3.57
CA ARG A 76 -1.77 -6.32 -2.24
C ARG A 76 -2.53 -5.01 -2.32
N VAL A 77 -3.64 -4.95 -1.61
CA VAL A 77 -4.32 -3.69 -1.35
C VAL A 77 -4.28 -3.38 0.14
N TYR A 78 -4.15 -2.11 0.47
CA TYR A 78 -4.18 -1.57 1.83
C TYR A 78 -5.27 -0.50 1.86
N PHE A 79 -6.18 -0.57 2.83
CA PHE A 79 -7.25 0.39 3.03
C PHE A 79 -7.13 0.99 4.43
N ASN A 80 -7.17 2.32 4.50
CA ASN A 80 -7.28 3.07 5.75
C ASN A 80 -8.48 4.01 5.65
N LYS A 81 -9.38 3.95 6.62
CA LYS A 81 -10.53 4.85 6.70
C LYS A 81 -10.09 6.31 6.81
N ILE A 82 -10.79 7.20 6.11
CA ILE A 82 -10.59 8.65 6.20
C ILE A 82 -11.39 9.18 7.39
N GLU A 83 -10.70 9.76 8.36
CA GLU A 83 -11.35 10.35 9.53
C GLU A 83 -12.22 11.54 9.11
N GLY A 84 -13.46 11.58 9.61
CA GLY A 84 -14.42 12.64 9.28
C GLY A 84 -15.16 12.48 7.96
N GLU A 85 -14.84 11.48 7.13
CA GLU A 85 -15.60 11.16 5.91
C GLU A 85 -16.36 9.83 6.04
N ALA A 86 -17.66 9.84 5.74
CA ALA A 86 -18.50 8.66 5.82
C ALA A 86 -18.11 7.61 4.77
N ASP A 87 -17.71 6.43 5.23
CA ASP A 87 -17.33 5.26 4.43
C ASP A 87 -16.34 5.54 3.29
N SER A 88 -15.49 6.55 3.47
CA SER A 88 -14.38 6.87 2.58
C SER A 88 -13.06 6.30 3.09
N TYR A 89 -12.18 5.93 2.17
CA TYR A 89 -10.89 5.31 2.48
C TYR A 89 -9.78 5.89 1.62
N HIS A 90 -8.58 5.94 2.16
CA HIS A 90 -7.38 5.91 1.34
C HIS A 90 -7.03 4.46 1.02
N ALA A 91 -6.63 4.20 -0.22
CA ALA A 91 -6.23 2.87 -0.65
C ALA A 91 -4.88 2.88 -1.37
N ILE A 92 -4.01 1.93 -1.03
CA ILE A 92 -2.76 1.69 -1.76
C ILE A 92 -2.88 0.37 -2.50
N LEU A 93 -2.64 0.40 -3.81
CA LEU A 93 -2.54 -0.80 -4.65
C LEU A 93 -1.08 -1.06 -4.97
N LEU A 94 -0.55 -2.18 -4.48
CA LEU A 94 0.83 -2.61 -4.67
C LEU A 94 0.84 -3.89 -5.51
N GLU A 95 1.27 -3.79 -6.76
CA GLU A 95 1.48 -4.97 -7.61
C GLU A 95 2.86 -5.56 -7.32
N TYR A 96 2.93 -6.84 -6.97
CA TYR A 96 4.22 -7.50 -6.76
C TYR A 96 5.01 -7.68 -8.06
N THR A 97 6.33 -7.64 -7.94
CA THR A 97 7.21 -8.25 -8.94
C THR A 97 6.98 -9.77 -8.97
N ASN A 98 7.69 -10.46 -9.86
CA ASN A 98 7.69 -11.91 -9.83
C ASN A 98 8.26 -12.46 -8.51
N LEU A 99 7.39 -12.81 -7.57
CA LEU A 99 7.71 -13.35 -6.25
C LEU A 99 8.63 -14.58 -6.30
N LEU A 100 8.53 -15.42 -7.33
CA LEU A 100 9.43 -16.57 -7.50
C LEU A 100 10.90 -16.15 -7.69
N ARG A 101 11.12 -14.99 -8.31
CA ARG A 101 12.47 -14.43 -8.47
C ARG A 101 12.96 -13.74 -7.21
N MET A 102 12.04 -13.34 -6.33
CA MET A 102 12.38 -12.66 -5.09
C MET A 102 12.66 -13.62 -3.95
N ALA A 103 11.90 -14.72 -3.84
CA ALA A 103 11.94 -15.60 -2.68
C ALA A 103 13.36 -16.14 -2.37
N PRO A 104 14.18 -16.56 -3.35
CA PRO A 104 15.56 -16.97 -3.08
C PRO A 104 16.43 -15.83 -2.53
N THR A 105 16.27 -14.62 -3.06
CA THR A 105 17.00 -13.43 -2.60
C THR A 105 16.58 -13.02 -1.20
N TYR A 106 15.28 -13.03 -0.89
CA TYR A 106 14.75 -12.70 0.42
C TYR A 106 15.24 -13.70 1.48
N VAL A 107 15.04 -15.00 1.25
CA VAL A 107 15.49 -16.06 2.17
C VAL A 107 17.01 -16.11 2.29
N GLY A 108 17.73 -15.99 1.17
CA GLY A 108 19.19 -16.00 1.13
C GLY A 108 19.82 -14.78 1.82
N SER A 109 19.18 -13.61 1.73
CA SER A 109 19.65 -12.40 2.40
C SER A 109 19.63 -12.52 3.92
N ASN A 110 18.76 -13.36 4.48
CA ASN A 110 18.74 -13.64 5.92
C ASN A 110 19.78 -14.73 6.30
N LYS A 111 19.84 -15.83 5.54
CA LYS A 111 20.55 -17.04 5.99
C LYS A 111 22.02 -17.16 5.56
N LEU A 112 22.54 -16.35 4.63
CA LEU A 112 23.88 -16.54 4.06
C LEU A 112 24.69 -15.22 3.90
N PRO A 113 25.22 -14.64 4.99
CA PRO A 113 25.96 -13.38 4.97
C PRO A 113 27.10 -13.24 3.94
N PRO A 114 27.97 -14.25 3.73
CA PRO A 114 29.09 -14.12 2.80
C PRO A 114 28.68 -14.03 1.32
N ILE A 115 27.52 -14.61 0.97
CA ILE A 115 27.02 -14.66 -0.41
C ILE A 115 26.06 -13.50 -0.70
N GLN A 116 25.78 -12.63 0.30
CA GLN A 116 24.96 -11.43 0.16
C GLN A 116 25.54 -10.42 -0.83
N SER A 117 26.86 -10.34 -1.00
CA SER A 117 27.46 -9.48 -2.02
C SER A 117 27.16 -9.96 -3.46
N ILE A 118 26.81 -11.24 -3.61
CA ILE A 118 26.48 -11.90 -4.88
C ILE A 118 24.96 -11.97 -5.10
N PHE A 119 24.17 -12.22 -4.04
CA PHE A 119 22.71 -12.38 -4.10
C PHE A 119 21.90 -11.19 -3.58
N GLY A 120 22.46 -10.31 -2.75
CA GLY A 120 21.84 -9.04 -2.36
C GLY A 120 21.65 -8.19 -3.62
N PHE A 121 20.49 -7.64 -3.91
CA PHE A 121 19.54 -6.97 -3.06
C PHE A 121 18.16 -7.28 -3.59
N LEU A 122 17.14 -7.28 -2.75
CA LEU A 122 15.75 -7.38 -3.19
C LEU A 122 15.37 -6.10 -3.98
N LYS A 123 15.86 -5.96 -5.22
CA LYS A 123 15.91 -4.68 -5.97
C LYS A 123 14.55 -4.06 -6.22
N LYS A 124 13.49 -4.86 -6.22
CA LYS A 124 12.13 -4.36 -6.38
C LYS A 124 11.17 -5.41 -5.84
N ILE A 125 10.42 -5.08 -4.80
CA ILE A 125 9.34 -5.94 -4.29
C ILE A 125 8.07 -5.76 -5.12
N ALA A 126 7.79 -4.52 -5.49
CA ALA A 126 6.64 -4.15 -6.29
C ALA A 126 7.05 -3.87 -7.74
N THR A 127 6.14 -3.99 -8.71
CA THR A 127 6.32 -3.42 -10.06
C THR A 127 5.60 -2.11 -10.25
N SER A 128 4.49 -1.91 -9.53
CA SER A 128 3.79 -0.64 -9.47
C SER A 128 3.18 -0.40 -8.10
N VAL A 129 3.11 0.85 -7.69
CA VAL A 129 2.41 1.33 -6.50
C VAL A 129 1.56 2.52 -6.89
N THR A 130 0.32 2.58 -6.43
CA THR A 130 -0.62 3.67 -6.69
C THR A 130 -1.45 3.94 -5.45
N VAL A 131 -1.78 5.21 -5.21
CA VAL A 131 -2.57 5.65 -4.07
C VAL A 131 -3.88 6.26 -4.58
N TYR A 132 -4.99 5.89 -3.95
CA TYR A 132 -6.34 6.33 -4.32
C TYR A 132 -7.08 6.87 -3.10
N LYS A 133 -8.01 7.78 -3.37
CA LYS A 133 -9.16 8.05 -2.51
C LYS A 133 -10.31 7.18 -3.01
N VAL A 134 -10.98 6.50 -2.08
CA VAL A 134 -12.07 5.57 -2.36
C VAL A 134 -13.31 6.09 -1.65
N THR A 135 -14.33 6.44 -2.42
CA THR A 135 -15.57 7.06 -1.90
C THR A 135 -16.79 6.23 -2.30
N PRO A 136 -17.79 6.07 -1.42
CA PRO A 136 -18.98 5.31 -1.75
C PRO A 136 -19.76 5.97 -2.88
N LEU A 137 -20.32 5.16 -3.77
CA LEU A 137 -21.29 5.60 -4.78
C LEU A 137 -22.71 5.42 -4.25
N ALA A 138 -23.69 6.02 -4.95
CA ALA A 138 -25.11 5.87 -4.61
C ALA A 138 -25.60 4.42 -4.69
N GLU A 139 -24.95 3.59 -5.51
CA GLU A 139 -25.25 2.17 -5.62
C GLU A 139 -24.49 1.38 -4.54
N ALA A 140 -25.23 0.60 -3.74
CA ALA A 140 -24.67 -0.19 -2.64
C ALA A 140 -23.54 -1.11 -3.12
N GLY A 141 -22.50 -1.24 -2.29
CA GLY A 141 -21.34 -2.09 -2.60
C GLY A 141 -20.44 -1.56 -3.71
N LYS A 142 -20.65 -0.33 -4.21
CA LYS A 142 -19.79 0.29 -5.21
C LYS A 142 -19.07 1.52 -4.66
N TYR A 143 -17.80 1.63 -4.99
CA TYR A 143 -16.95 2.75 -4.60
C TYR A 143 -16.19 3.30 -5.79
N GLU A 144 -16.20 4.61 -5.95
CA GLU A 144 -15.33 5.30 -6.90
C GLU A 144 -13.91 5.34 -6.34
N MET A 145 -12.93 5.03 -7.19
CA MET A 145 -11.51 5.12 -6.87
C MET A 145 -10.87 6.25 -7.68
N GLN A 146 -10.50 7.32 -6.99
CA GLN A 146 -9.88 8.51 -7.57
C GLN A 146 -8.39 8.51 -7.27
N LEU A 147 -7.56 8.65 -8.31
CA LEU A 147 -6.11 8.68 -8.16
C LEU A 147 -5.71 9.90 -7.31
N LEU A 148 -4.95 9.68 -6.24
CA LEU A 148 -4.39 10.77 -5.44
C LEU A 148 -3.06 11.21 -6.01
N ASN A 149 -2.86 12.52 -6.13
CA ASN A 149 -1.60 13.17 -6.45
C ASN A 149 -1.15 14.01 -5.26
N ALA A 150 0.17 14.09 -5.02
CA ALA A 150 0.72 15.16 -4.20
C ALA A 150 1.00 16.36 -5.10
N ARG A 151 0.54 17.56 -4.70
CA ARG A 151 0.83 18.82 -5.38
C ARG A 151 0.95 19.93 -4.35
N GLY A 152 2.08 20.63 -4.33
CA GLY A 152 2.27 21.79 -3.45
C GLY A 152 2.02 21.47 -1.97
N GLY A 153 2.48 20.31 -1.50
CA GLY A 153 2.32 19.90 -0.10
C GLY A 153 0.95 19.33 0.27
N GLN A 154 0.04 19.13 -0.69
CA GLN A 154 -1.32 18.63 -0.42
C GLN A 154 -1.68 17.41 -1.26
N LEU A 155 -2.67 16.63 -0.80
CA LEU A 155 -3.27 15.54 -1.56
C LEU A 155 -4.43 16.08 -2.42
N VAL A 156 -4.38 15.75 -3.71
CA VAL A 156 -5.40 16.14 -4.68
C VAL A 156 -5.94 14.89 -5.38
N ALA A 157 -7.24 14.63 -5.22
CA ALA A 157 -7.93 13.58 -5.95
C ALA A 157 -8.18 13.99 -7.40
N THR A 158 -7.80 13.13 -8.33
CA THR A 158 -7.95 13.37 -9.77
C THR A 158 -9.20 12.72 -10.28
N GLN A 159 -10.10 13.55 -10.81
CA GLN A 159 -11.27 13.06 -11.52
C GLN A 159 -10.87 12.51 -12.88
N SER A 160 -11.43 11.35 -13.23
CA SER A 160 -11.23 10.70 -14.52
C SER A 160 -12.55 10.70 -15.28
N ALA A 161 -12.50 10.96 -16.59
CA ALA A 161 -13.67 10.84 -17.47
C ALA A 161 -14.28 9.42 -17.44
N THR A 162 -13.44 8.41 -17.19
CA THR A 162 -13.87 7.04 -16.92
C THR A 162 -13.42 6.66 -15.50
N PRO A 163 -14.30 6.78 -14.49
CA PRO A 163 -13.93 6.48 -13.12
C PRO A 163 -13.60 4.99 -12.95
N MET A 164 -12.59 4.74 -12.14
CA MET A 164 -12.29 3.39 -11.65
C MET A 164 -13.29 3.07 -10.54
N VAL A 165 -13.89 1.88 -10.59
CA VAL A 165 -14.93 1.51 -9.62
C VAL A 165 -14.59 0.17 -8.99
N LEU A 166 -14.53 0.14 -7.67
CA LEU A 166 -14.51 -1.06 -6.85
C LEU A 166 -15.94 -1.56 -6.67
N HIS A 167 -16.18 -2.81 -7.03
CA HIS A 167 -17.43 -3.54 -6.83
C HIS A 167 -17.18 -4.60 -5.77
N LEU A 168 -17.88 -4.50 -4.64
CA LEU A 168 -17.88 -5.52 -3.62
C LEU A 168 -18.71 -6.74 -4.06
N SER A 169 -18.52 -7.85 -3.36
CA SER A 169 -19.26 -9.09 -3.61
C SER A 169 -20.59 -9.04 -2.85
N ASP A 170 -21.68 -9.49 -3.49
CA ASP A 170 -22.99 -9.64 -2.83
C ASP A 170 -23.08 -10.92 -1.96
N ALA A 171 -22.00 -11.70 -1.91
CA ALA A 171 -21.96 -12.93 -1.12
C ALA A 171 -21.94 -12.66 0.39
N GLU A 172 -22.68 -13.46 1.13
CA GLU A 172 -22.76 -13.38 2.60
C GLU A 172 -21.60 -14.14 3.28
N ASN A 173 -21.33 -13.82 4.55
CA ASN A 173 -20.34 -14.51 5.41
C ASN A 173 -18.90 -14.52 4.85
N LEU A 174 -18.49 -13.42 4.23
CA LEU A 174 -17.13 -13.26 3.72
C LEU A 174 -16.10 -13.21 4.86
N SER A 175 -14.95 -13.85 4.64
CA SER A 175 -13.81 -13.78 5.56
C SER A 175 -13.15 -12.39 5.62
N HIS A 176 -13.42 -11.55 4.61
CA HIS A 176 -12.98 -10.17 4.51
C HIS A 176 -13.93 -9.43 3.55
N PRO A 177 -14.32 -8.16 3.77
CA PRO A 177 -15.26 -7.42 2.89
C PRO A 177 -14.84 -7.35 1.42
N LEU A 178 -13.54 -7.25 1.16
CA LEU A 178 -12.99 -7.28 -0.20
C LEU A 178 -12.95 -8.68 -0.84
N SER A 179 -13.29 -9.76 -0.15
CA SER A 179 -13.31 -11.10 -0.74
C SER A 179 -14.38 -11.20 -1.83
N GLY A 180 -13.99 -11.61 -3.03
CA GLY A 180 -14.85 -11.63 -4.22
C GLY A 180 -14.93 -10.30 -4.97
N ALA A 181 -14.39 -9.20 -4.42
CA ALA A 181 -14.50 -7.88 -5.03
C ALA A 181 -13.71 -7.75 -6.35
N ARG A 182 -14.09 -6.78 -7.18
CA ARG A 182 -13.44 -6.47 -8.46
C ARG A 182 -13.27 -4.97 -8.66
N ILE A 183 -12.15 -4.58 -9.25
CA ILE A 183 -11.94 -3.21 -9.72
C ILE A 183 -12.12 -3.20 -11.23
N SER A 184 -13.07 -2.39 -11.68
CA SER A 184 -13.39 -2.14 -13.10
C SER A 184 -12.72 -0.86 -13.60
N ASN A 185 -12.59 -0.73 -14.92
CA ASN A 185 -11.92 0.41 -15.58
C ASN A 185 -10.48 0.66 -15.10
N PHE A 186 -9.81 -0.39 -14.62
CA PHE A 186 -8.39 -0.32 -14.30
C PHE A 186 -7.60 0.02 -15.57
N ALA A 187 -6.65 0.95 -15.46
CA ALA A 187 -5.99 1.56 -16.61
C ALA A 187 -5.53 0.53 -17.66
N LYS A 188 -5.73 0.82 -18.96
CA LYS A 188 -5.11 0.06 -20.03
C LYS A 188 -3.59 0.12 -19.85
N SER A 189 -2.93 -1.04 -19.83
CA SER A 189 -1.46 -1.05 -19.75
C SER A 189 -0.87 -0.23 -20.92
N LYS A 190 0.32 0.36 -20.75
CA LYS A 190 1.07 1.06 -21.84
C LYS A 190 1.24 0.23 -23.13
N LYS A 191 0.94 -1.07 -23.10
CA LYS A 191 0.99 -2.01 -24.24
C LYS A 191 -0.40 -2.39 -24.77
N GLY A 192 -1.46 -1.66 -24.43
CA GLY A 192 -2.82 -1.88 -24.91
C GLY A 192 -3.54 -3.10 -24.31
N ASN A 193 -2.94 -3.81 -23.34
CA ASN A 193 -3.62 -4.92 -22.68
C ASN A 193 -4.75 -4.40 -21.80
N GLU A 194 -5.90 -5.05 -21.87
CA GLU A 194 -6.95 -4.94 -20.86
C GLU A 194 -6.41 -5.48 -19.54
N VAL A 195 -6.74 -4.78 -18.45
CA VAL A 195 -6.30 -5.10 -17.10
C VAL A 195 -7.54 -5.21 -16.22
N ASP A 196 -7.68 -6.35 -15.54
CA ASP A 196 -8.68 -6.54 -14.50
C ASP A 196 -7.99 -6.78 -13.17
N VAL A 197 -8.49 -6.16 -12.10
CA VAL A 197 -8.08 -6.49 -10.73
C VAL A 197 -9.26 -7.13 -10.01
N PHE A 198 -9.03 -8.24 -9.33
CA PHE A 198 -10.05 -8.92 -8.53
C PHE A 198 -9.41 -9.55 -7.30
N PHE A 199 -10.23 -9.76 -6.27
CA PHE A 199 -9.83 -10.27 -4.98
C PHE A 199 -10.49 -11.63 -4.79
N PRO A 200 -9.78 -12.75 -4.99
CA PRO A 200 -10.38 -14.07 -4.86
C PRO A 200 -10.92 -14.30 -3.45
N GLU A 201 -12.10 -14.89 -3.37
CA GLU A 201 -12.61 -15.45 -2.12
C GLU A 201 -11.84 -16.74 -1.82
N ILE A 202 -11.03 -16.72 -0.76
CA ILE A 202 -10.19 -17.86 -0.40
C ILE A 202 -10.89 -18.65 0.72
N PRO A 203 -11.24 -19.92 0.50
CA PRO A 203 -11.89 -20.73 1.52
C PRO A 203 -11.01 -20.92 2.76
N GLN A 204 -11.66 -21.07 3.92
CA GLN A 204 -10.99 -21.28 5.21
C GLN A 204 -10.80 -22.76 5.57
N THR A 205 -11.55 -23.67 4.94
CA THR A 205 -11.48 -25.13 5.18
C THR A 205 -11.00 -25.87 3.91
N GLU A 206 -10.77 -27.19 3.98
CA GLU A 206 -10.49 -28.02 2.80
C GLU A 206 -11.47 -29.21 2.71
N THR A 207 -12.39 -29.11 1.76
CA THR A 207 -13.47 -30.02 1.39
C THR A 207 -13.30 -30.37 -0.09
N LYS A 208 -14.02 -31.39 -0.59
CA LYS A 208 -13.97 -31.79 -2.00
C LYS A 208 -14.42 -30.68 -2.97
N GLU A 209 -15.26 -29.76 -2.51
CA GLU A 209 -15.63 -28.56 -3.27
C GLU A 209 -14.49 -27.54 -3.31
N GLU A 210 -13.72 -27.41 -2.24
CA GLU A 210 -12.53 -26.56 -2.18
C GLU A 210 -11.40 -27.12 -3.07
N GLU A 211 -11.33 -28.43 -3.34
CA GLU A 211 -10.43 -28.98 -4.38
C GLU A 211 -10.84 -28.52 -5.80
N LYS A 212 -12.16 -28.49 -6.09
CA LYS A 212 -12.69 -27.92 -7.35
C LYS A 212 -12.45 -26.41 -7.41
N LYS A 213 -12.60 -25.69 -6.29
CA LYS A 213 -12.29 -24.25 -6.18
C LYS A 213 -10.79 -24.00 -6.36
N ARG A 214 -9.90 -24.83 -5.82
CA ARG A 214 -8.44 -24.80 -6.02
C ARG A 214 -8.04 -25.04 -7.48
N LYS A 215 -8.75 -25.93 -8.20
CA LYS A 215 -8.59 -26.08 -9.66
C LYS A 215 -9.08 -24.84 -10.44
N LYS A 216 -10.08 -24.11 -9.93
CA LYS A 216 -10.42 -22.77 -10.44
C LYS A 216 -9.37 -21.72 -10.03
N GLU A 217 -8.77 -21.80 -8.84
CA GLU A 217 -7.72 -20.90 -8.33
C GLU A 217 -6.38 -21.08 -9.04
N ALA A 218 -6.08 -22.28 -9.57
CA ALA A 218 -4.97 -22.48 -10.50
C ALA A 218 -5.06 -21.54 -11.72
N LYS A 219 -6.26 -21.02 -12.04
CA LYS A 219 -6.46 -19.98 -13.07
C LYS A 219 -6.05 -18.58 -12.62
N PHE A 220 -5.84 -18.33 -11.33
CA PHE A 220 -5.34 -17.05 -10.78
C PHE A 220 -3.82 -16.89 -10.95
N GLY A 221 -3.15 -17.93 -11.40
CA GLY A 221 -1.73 -17.93 -11.78
C GLY A 221 -0.78 -18.21 -10.61
N MET A 222 0.41 -18.71 -10.96
CA MET A 222 1.41 -19.19 -10.00
C MET A 222 1.87 -18.11 -9.00
N GLN A 223 1.87 -16.83 -9.39
CA GLN A 223 2.31 -15.75 -8.49
C GLN A 223 1.33 -15.50 -7.35
N PHE A 224 0.03 -15.48 -7.60
CA PHE A 224 -0.98 -15.36 -6.56
C PHE A 224 -0.92 -16.56 -5.60
N ASN A 225 -0.85 -17.77 -6.16
CA ASN A 225 -0.76 -18.98 -5.35
C ASN A 225 0.47 -18.99 -4.45
N LEU A 226 1.61 -18.52 -4.95
CA LEU A 226 2.81 -18.38 -4.12
C LEU A 226 2.65 -17.31 -3.04
N ALA A 227 2.12 -16.14 -3.38
CA ALA A 227 1.87 -15.08 -2.39
C ALA A 227 0.95 -15.60 -1.29
N ASN A 228 -0.20 -16.18 -1.67
CA ASN A 228 -1.17 -16.75 -0.75
C ASN A 228 -0.56 -17.86 0.12
N PHE A 229 0.24 -18.74 -0.47
CA PHE A 229 0.96 -19.76 0.29
C PHE A 229 1.89 -19.15 1.34
N VAL A 230 2.68 -18.14 0.97
CA VAL A 230 3.60 -17.46 1.88
C VAL A 230 2.83 -16.81 3.04
N TYR A 231 1.78 -16.01 2.74
CA TYR A 231 0.95 -15.38 3.76
C TYR A 231 0.26 -16.41 4.68
N LYS A 232 -0.26 -17.52 4.15
CA LYS A 232 -0.98 -18.52 4.95
C LYS A 232 -0.08 -19.48 5.74
N LYS A 233 1.00 -19.99 5.12
CA LYS A 233 1.84 -21.05 5.70
C LYS A 233 3.00 -20.50 6.51
N VAL A 234 3.61 -19.40 6.06
CA VAL A 234 4.72 -18.74 6.78
C VAL A 234 4.18 -17.69 7.74
N LYS A 235 2.86 -17.42 7.72
CA LYS A 235 2.18 -16.43 8.57
C LYS A 235 2.83 -15.04 8.49
N LEU A 236 3.29 -14.66 7.29
CA LEU A 236 3.74 -13.29 7.08
C LEU A 236 2.52 -12.38 7.22
N GLU A 237 2.70 -11.24 7.87
CA GLU A 237 1.69 -10.17 7.91
C GLU A 237 2.11 -9.07 6.93
N SER A 238 1.20 -8.13 6.64
CA SER A 238 1.55 -6.97 5.82
C SER A 238 0.65 -5.82 6.21
N THR A 239 1.28 -4.68 6.49
CA THR A 239 0.66 -3.59 7.24
C THR A 239 1.04 -2.26 6.63
N TRP A 240 0.07 -1.34 6.55
CA TRP A 240 0.34 0.06 6.27
C TRP A 240 0.51 0.79 7.60
N ARG A 241 1.67 1.41 7.83
CA ARG A 241 1.99 2.11 9.07
C ARG A 241 1.50 3.57 9.00
N ASP A 242 0.77 3.97 10.04
CA ASP A 242 0.17 5.30 10.13
C ASP A 242 1.12 6.36 10.68
N ASN A 243 2.12 5.92 11.44
CA ASN A 243 3.07 6.76 12.14
C ASN A 243 4.29 7.06 11.26
N PHE A 244 4.89 8.22 11.50
CA PHE A 244 6.21 8.52 10.96
C PHE A 244 7.23 7.68 11.73
N LEU A 245 8.14 7.03 11.00
CA LEU A 245 9.12 6.12 11.57
C LEU A 245 10.51 6.77 11.45
N PRO A 246 11.00 7.45 12.51
CA PRO A 246 12.32 8.05 12.48
C PRO A 246 13.40 6.98 12.47
N GLY A 247 14.58 7.31 11.95
CA GLY A 247 15.75 6.45 11.96
C GLY A 247 16.46 6.34 10.62
N PRO A 248 17.49 5.48 10.55
CA PRO A 248 18.27 5.27 9.34
C PRO A 248 17.55 4.35 8.35
N TYR A 249 17.60 4.74 7.08
CA TYR A 249 17.06 4.01 5.94
C TYR A 249 18.15 3.66 4.93
N LEU A 250 18.08 2.41 4.48
CA LEU A 250 19.00 1.76 3.58
C LEU A 250 18.51 1.86 2.14
N ARG A 251 19.45 1.88 1.20
CA ARG A 251 19.13 1.86 -0.24
C ARG A 251 18.52 0.54 -0.72
N ALA A 252 18.70 -0.51 0.07
CA ALA A 252 18.35 -1.86 -0.31
C ALA A 252 18.23 -2.79 0.91
N TYR A 253 17.42 -3.84 0.76
CA TYR A 253 17.15 -4.80 1.83
C TYR A 253 18.44 -5.42 2.39
N ASN A 254 18.59 -5.36 3.72
CA ASN A 254 19.74 -5.85 4.50
C ASN A 254 21.10 -5.22 4.11
N ASP A 255 21.12 -4.04 3.48
CA ASP A 255 22.36 -3.29 3.18
C ASP A 255 22.89 -2.48 4.38
N LYS A 256 23.09 -3.12 5.54
CA LYS A 256 23.30 -2.44 6.84
C LYS A 256 24.40 -1.37 6.86
N LYS A 257 25.39 -1.45 5.96
CA LYS A 257 26.52 -0.51 5.90
C LYS A 257 26.21 0.78 5.16
N HIS A 258 25.07 0.84 4.47
CA HIS A 258 24.83 1.81 3.41
C HIS A 258 23.52 2.56 3.60
N GLN A 259 23.50 3.37 4.65
CA GLN A 259 22.47 4.35 4.90
C GLN A 259 22.51 5.46 3.86
N VAL A 260 21.33 5.82 3.35
CA VAL A 260 21.15 6.83 2.29
C VAL A 260 20.09 7.86 2.63
N LEU A 261 19.33 7.60 3.68
CA LEU A 261 18.27 8.46 4.18
C LEU A 261 18.24 8.35 5.71
N THR A 262 18.04 9.47 6.38
CA THR A 262 17.78 9.52 7.81
C THR A 262 16.48 10.28 8.02
N LEU A 263 15.52 9.66 8.70
CA LEU A 263 14.29 10.31 9.11
C LEU A 263 14.41 10.79 10.55
N LYS A 264 13.98 12.00 10.85
CA LYS A 264 14.02 12.60 12.19
C LYS A 264 12.67 13.16 12.57
N ALA A 265 12.34 13.09 13.85
CA ALA A 265 11.12 13.65 14.40
C ALA A 265 11.50 14.44 15.67
N ASP A 266 11.67 15.75 15.54
CA ASP A 266 12.14 16.62 16.61
C ASP A 266 11.13 17.75 16.85
N ALA A 267 10.63 17.86 18.09
CA ALA A 267 9.74 18.95 18.52
C ALA A 267 8.54 19.23 17.58
N GLY A 268 7.94 18.17 17.03
CA GLY A 268 6.80 18.27 16.11
C GLY A 268 7.15 18.53 14.64
N LYS A 269 8.43 18.70 14.31
CA LYS A 269 8.94 18.73 12.93
C LYS A 269 9.37 17.34 12.51
N LEU A 270 8.96 16.93 11.32
CA LEU A 270 9.41 15.70 10.70
C LEU A 270 10.37 16.09 9.58
N GLU A 271 11.53 15.46 9.55
CA GLU A 271 12.60 15.80 8.61
C GLU A 271 13.16 14.54 7.95
N ALA A 272 13.67 14.71 6.75
CA ALA A 272 14.32 13.69 5.97
C ALA A 272 15.64 14.22 5.41
N ASP A 273 16.74 13.60 5.79
CA ASP A 273 18.09 13.93 5.33
C ASP A 273 18.59 12.84 4.38
N PHE A 274 18.67 13.19 3.09
CA PHE A 274 19.26 12.34 2.07
C PHE A 274 20.77 12.55 2.00
N VAL A 275 21.50 11.51 2.35
CA VAL A 275 22.97 11.53 2.40
C VAL A 275 23.56 10.71 1.27
N LEU A 276 24.52 11.31 0.55
CA LEU A 276 25.45 10.57 -0.30
C LEU A 276 26.68 10.22 0.54
N GLU A 277 26.98 8.92 0.66
CA GLU A 277 28.15 8.47 1.43
C GLU A 277 29.44 9.19 1.01
N LYS A 278 30.12 9.78 2.01
CA LYS A 278 31.47 10.33 1.84
C LYS A 278 32.45 9.18 1.55
N GLY A 279 33.23 9.30 0.46
CA GLY A 279 34.26 8.31 0.08
C GLY A 279 33.92 7.46 -1.15
N TRP A 280 32.72 7.59 -1.71
CA TRP A 280 32.32 6.85 -2.90
C TRP A 280 32.84 7.46 -4.22
N ARG A 281 34.09 7.12 -4.58
CA ARG A 281 34.61 7.23 -5.96
C ARG A 281 34.06 6.13 -6.88
N ILE A 282 32.80 5.76 -6.71
CA ILE A 282 32.12 4.80 -7.58
C ILE A 282 31.44 5.56 -8.70
N TRP A 283 31.64 5.11 -9.95
CA TRP A 283 31.03 5.69 -11.14
C TRP A 283 29.50 5.77 -10.98
N SER A 284 28.89 6.90 -11.39
CA SER A 284 27.47 7.22 -11.16
C SER A 284 26.52 6.13 -11.64
N GLY A 285 26.81 5.48 -12.76
CA GLY A 285 26.00 4.36 -13.25
C GLY A 285 26.08 3.09 -12.38
N LEU A 286 27.20 2.83 -11.70
CA LEU A 286 27.28 1.69 -10.78
C LEU A 286 26.53 1.97 -9.48
N ARG A 287 26.54 3.22 -9.01
CA ARG A 287 25.72 3.70 -7.89
C ARG A 287 24.23 3.53 -8.19
N ALA A 288 23.77 4.00 -9.35
CA ALA A 288 22.39 3.88 -9.79
C ALA A 288 21.87 2.42 -9.85
N ARG A 289 22.73 1.44 -10.13
CA ARG A 289 22.35 0.02 -10.24
C ARG A 289 22.08 -0.68 -8.90
N ARG A 290 22.41 -0.02 -7.77
CA ARG A 290 22.25 -0.53 -6.41
C ARG A 290 20.93 -0.11 -5.76
N PHE A 291 20.31 0.95 -6.24
CA PHE A 291 19.00 1.37 -5.78
C PHE A 291 17.87 0.62 -6.49
N THR A 292 16.71 0.58 -5.85
CA THR A 292 15.47 0.08 -6.43
C THR A 292 15.03 0.94 -7.63
N ASN A 293 15.29 2.24 -7.55
CA ASN A 293 15.12 3.22 -8.61
C ASN A 293 16.40 4.04 -8.78
N LYS A 294 16.89 4.15 -10.03
CA LYS A 294 18.13 4.88 -10.34
C LYS A 294 18.09 6.35 -9.94
N LYS A 295 16.89 6.95 -9.86
CA LYS A 295 16.69 8.35 -9.44
C LYS A 295 17.16 8.60 -8.02
N SER A 296 17.05 7.61 -7.13
CA SER A 296 17.52 7.72 -5.74
C SER A 296 19.01 7.98 -5.61
N ALA A 297 19.81 7.71 -6.65
CA ALA A 297 21.26 7.88 -6.61
C ALA A 297 21.74 9.34 -6.72
N SER A 298 20.86 10.26 -7.12
CA SER A 298 21.15 11.69 -7.30
C SER A 298 20.48 12.58 -6.27
N ILE A 299 19.74 12.01 -5.31
CA ILE A 299 19.03 12.77 -4.30
C ILE A 299 19.98 13.08 -3.15
N LYS A 300 20.03 14.35 -2.73
CA LYS A 300 20.85 14.79 -1.60
C LYS A 300 20.28 16.05 -0.99
N GLY A 301 20.30 16.13 0.34
CA GLY A 301 19.89 17.31 1.09
C GLY A 301 18.72 17.05 2.03
N ASN A 302 18.22 18.13 2.64
CA ASN A 302 17.25 18.08 3.72
C ASN A 302 15.85 18.42 3.22
N PHE A 303 14.86 17.65 3.66
CA PHE A 303 13.46 17.84 3.31
C PHE A 303 12.63 17.92 4.59
N GLU A 304 11.68 18.84 4.61
CA GLU A 304 10.62 18.84 5.59
C GLU A 304 9.58 17.79 5.18
N VAL A 305 9.05 17.05 6.14
CA VAL A 305 8.03 16.04 5.93
C VAL A 305 6.75 16.46 6.62
N THR A 306 5.64 16.46 5.88
CA THR A 306 4.32 16.77 6.42
C THR A 306 3.45 15.52 6.36
N LYS A 307 2.85 15.15 7.49
CA LYS A 307 1.78 14.14 7.52
C LYS A 307 0.47 14.80 7.10
N VAL A 308 0.02 14.50 5.89
CA VAL A 308 -1.18 15.12 5.28
C VAL A 308 -2.44 14.30 5.46
N ALA A 309 -2.29 13.00 5.73
CA ALA A 309 -3.36 12.11 6.15
C ALA A 309 -2.79 10.95 6.96
N LYS A 310 -3.67 10.12 7.54
CA LYS A 310 -3.28 8.91 8.26
C LYS A 310 -2.40 8.00 7.38
N GLY A 311 -1.14 7.82 7.76
CA GLY A 311 -0.14 7.03 7.03
C GLY A 311 0.35 7.63 5.70
N ILE A 312 0.04 8.90 5.40
CA ILE A 312 0.46 9.57 4.17
C ILE A 312 1.31 10.81 4.47
N PHE A 313 2.47 10.86 3.83
CA PHE A 313 3.49 11.88 4.05
C PHE A 313 3.87 12.56 2.73
N ILE A 314 4.14 13.86 2.77
CA ILE A 314 4.68 14.62 1.63
C ILE A 314 5.99 15.25 2.06
N PHE A 315 6.96 15.26 1.14
CA PHE A 315 8.31 15.76 1.35
C PHE A 315 8.48 17.05 0.56
N SER A 316 9.00 18.08 1.19
CA SER A 316 9.21 19.41 0.62
C SER A 316 10.65 19.86 0.87
N SER A 317 11.30 20.39 -0.16
CA SER A 317 12.67 20.87 -0.07
C SER A 317 12.77 22.05 0.89
N THR A 318 13.79 22.07 1.75
CA THR A 318 14.04 23.20 2.65
C THR A 318 15.02 24.23 2.08
N ASP A 319 15.76 23.89 1.02
CA ASP A 319 16.80 24.73 0.39
C ASP A 319 16.86 24.44 -1.12
N ASP A 320 17.12 25.47 -1.91
CA ASP A 320 17.34 25.40 -3.36
C ASP A 320 18.64 24.65 -3.72
N LYS A 321 19.53 24.43 -2.75
CA LYS A 321 20.79 23.67 -2.92
C LYS A 321 20.61 22.15 -2.89
N ASN A 322 19.41 21.66 -2.59
CA ASN A 322 19.13 20.24 -2.60
C ASN A 322 19.26 19.68 -4.03
N GLU A 323 19.83 18.49 -4.17
CA GLU A 323 20.01 17.81 -5.46
C GLU A 323 18.90 16.76 -5.65
N GLY A 324 18.36 16.65 -6.87
CA GLY A 324 17.33 15.65 -7.19
C GLY A 324 15.97 15.92 -6.54
N VAL A 325 15.67 17.16 -6.20
CA VAL A 325 14.41 17.62 -5.58
C VAL A 325 13.20 17.17 -6.39
N GLU A 326 13.29 17.24 -7.72
CA GLU A 326 12.24 16.82 -8.65
C GLU A 326 11.96 15.30 -8.64
N HIS A 327 12.78 14.53 -7.91
CA HIS A 327 12.56 13.11 -7.68
C HIS A 327 11.92 12.83 -6.32
N VAL A 328 11.76 13.82 -5.44
CA VAL A 328 11.19 13.67 -4.09
C VAL A 328 9.90 14.46 -3.96
N GLU A 329 9.90 15.72 -4.39
CA GLU A 329 8.71 16.58 -4.34
C GLU A 329 7.57 16.03 -5.20
N ASP A 330 6.34 16.38 -4.82
CA ASP A 330 5.09 15.91 -5.43
C ASP A 330 4.92 14.37 -5.47
N ARG A 331 5.69 13.65 -4.63
CA ARG A 331 5.47 12.23 -4.37
C ARG A 331 4.74 12.01 -3.07
N ILE A 332 3.98 10.92 -3.05
CA ILE A 332 3.28 10.45 -1.87
C ILE A 332 4.19 9.45 -1.15
N GLY A 333 4.62 9.79 0.07
CA GLY A 333 5.35 8.91 0.98
C GLY A 333 4.41 8.03 1.80
N VAL A 334 4.67 6.73 1.82
CA VAL A 334 3.94 5.74 2.63
C VAL A 334 4.91 4.74 3.25
N PHE A 335 4.62 4.32 4.49
CA PHE A 335 5.36 3.28 5.18
C PHE A 335 4.59 1.97 5.10
N ILE A 336 5.16 0.97 4.44
CA ILE A 336 4.52 -0.32 4.25
C ILE A 336 5.46 -1.39 4.75
N ASP A 337 4.95 -2.24 5.62
CA ASP A 337 5.54 -3.53 5.89
C ASP A 337 4.97 -4.54 4.89
N ILE A 338 5.72 -4.84 3.83
CA ILE A 338 5.22 -5.72 2.77
C ILE A 338 5.24 -7.19 3.23
N PHE A 339 6.20 -7.54 4.09
CA PHE A 339 6.41 -8.89 4.60
C PHE A 339 6.84 -8.80 6.07
N ASP A 340 5.87 -8.65 6.97
CA ASP A 340 6.12 -8.67 8.40
C ASP A 340 6.52 -10.09 8.74
N ALA A 341 7.82 -10.26 8.94
CA ALA A 341 8.42 -11.54 9.22
C ALA A 341 8.96 -11.60 10.64
N ARG A 342 8.58 -10.69 11.53
CA ARG A 342 9.04 -10.69 12.94
C ARG A 342 8.86 -12.05 13.60
N LYS A 343 7.65 -12.59 13.50
CA LYS A 343 7.28 -13.89 14.11
C LYS A 343 8.01 -15.08 13.47
N SER A 344 8.39 -14.98 12.20
CA SER A 344 8.82 -16.13 11.39
C SER A 344 10.30 -16.11 11.03
N LEU A 345 10.93 -14.93 11.01
CA LEU A 345 12.29 -14.67 10.52
C LEU A 345 13.07 -13.66 11.38
N ASP A 346 12.48 -13.13 12.47
CA ASP A 346 13.10 -12.12 13.36
C ASP A 346 13.59 -10.89 12.59
N GLN A 347 12.78 -10.46 11.62
CA GLN A 347 13.06 -9.30 10.78
C GLN A 347 11.83 -8.40 10.75
N ASP A 348 12.01 -7.20 11.29
CA ASP A 348 11.10 -6.06 11.12
C ASP A 348 11.77 -5.09 10.15
N VAL A 349 11.26 -5.01 8.93
CA VAL A 349 11.78 -4.08 7.93
C VAL A 349 10.60 -3.39 7.29
N VAL A 350 10.38 -2.13 7.66
CA VAL A 350 9.39 -1.29 7.01
C VAL A 350 9.99 -0.62 5.78
N GLU A 351 9.27 -0.66 4.67
CA GLU A 351 9.62 0.07 3.46
C GLU A 351 8.99 1.48 3.46
N LEU A 352 9.83 2.51 3.37
CA LEU A 352 9.37 3.82 2.91
C LEU A 352 9.30 3.80 1.38
N ILE A 353 8.11 4.03 0.84
CA ILE A 353 7.86 4.13 -0.59
C ILE A 353 7.43 5.55 -0.94
N MET A 354 8.12 6.18 -1.89
CA MET A 354 7.74 7.48 -2.45
C MET A 354 7.16 7.29 -3.85
N VAL A 355 5.85 7.43 -3.95
CA VAL A 355 5.05 7.09 -5.13
C VAL A 355 4.92 8.32 -6.05
N ASP A 356 5.36 8.17 -7.32
CA ASP A 356 4.94 9.08 -8.39
C ASP A 356 3.54 8.69 -8.83
N SER A 357 2.59 9.55 -8.51
CA SER A 357 1.18 9.31 -8.76
C SER A 357 0.85 9.32 -10.26
N ASN A 358 1.61 10.06 -11.08
CA ASN A 358 1.44 10.10 -12.53
C ASN A 358 2.11 8.90 -13.23
N ASN A 359 3.03 8.23 -12.56
CA ASN A 359 3.72 7.07 -13.09
C ASN A 359 3.85 5.95 -12.05
N PRO A 360 2.86 5.04 -11.98
CA PRO A 360 2.79 3.92 -11.03
C PRO A 360 4.06 3.07 -10.92
N THR A 361 4.87 3.02 -11.98
CA THR A 361 6.08 2.19 -12.04
C THR A 361 7.35 2.90 -11.55
N ASP A 362 7.28 4.22 -11.41
CA ASP A 362 8.35 5.10 -10.99
C ASP A 362 8.15 5.50 -9.52
N PHE A 363 8.53 4.63 -8.60
CA PHE A 363 8.54 4.92 -7.17
C PHE A 363 9.96 4.75 -6.64
N LEU A 364 10.28 5.47 -5.57
CA LEU A 364 11.49 5.26 -4.78
C LEU A 364 11.14 4.35 -3.61
N MET A 365 12.07 3.51 -3.18
CA MET A 365 11.86 2.58 -2.08
C MET A 365 13.14 2.47 -1.27
N TYR A 366 12.99 2.73 0.03
CA TYR A 366 14.04 2.68 1.04
C TYR A 366 13.61 1.73 2.15
N TYR A 367 14.57 1.09 2.79
CA TYR A 367 14.33 0.02 3.76
C TYR A 367 14.78 0.47 5.13
N GLU A 368 13.93 0.36 6.13
CA GLU A 368 14.34 0.62 7.51
C GLU A 368 15.55 -0.24 7.89
N HIS A 369 16.48 0.35 8.61
CA HIS A 369 17.59 -0.41 9.16
C HIS A 369 17.04 -1.41 10.20
N PRO A 370 17.39 -2.70 10.14
CA PRO A 370 16.81 -3.71 11.05
C PRO A 370 17.13 -3.43 12.53
N ASP A 371 18.22 -2.73 12.81
CA ASP A 371 18.61 -2.34 14.16
C ASP A 371 17.83 -1.08 14.66
N ASN A 372 17.00 -0.46 13.82
CA ASN A 372 16.11 0.66 14.18
C ASN A 372 14.80 0.18 14.83
N GLY A 373 14.50 -1.13 14.76
CA GLY A 373 13.23 -1.68 15.22
C GLY A 373 12.04 -1.05 14.47
N GLU A 374 11.14 -0.38 15.20
CA GLU A 374 10.01 0.39 14.68
C GLU A 374 10.15 1.92 14.94
N GLY A 375 11.36 2.45 14.92
CA GLY A 375 11.64 3.86 15.24
C GLY A 375 11.92 4.12 16.72
N GLU A 376 12.44 3.13 17.45
CA GLU A 376 12.93 3.34 18.82
C GLU A 376 14.17 4.23 18.78
N GLY A 377 13.95 5.54 18.93
CA GLY A 377 14.79 6.32 19.82
C GLY A 377 14.70 5.69 21.20
N ARG A 378 15.53 4.68 21.49
CA ARG A 378 15.84 4.33 22.88
C ARG A 378 16.50 5.57 23.46
N ASN A 379 15.73 6.37 24.18
CA ASN A 379 16.30 7.20 25.22
C ASN A 379 17.07 6.25 26.13
N GLU A 380 18.40 6.31 26.03
CA GLU A 380 19.28 5.86 27.10
C GLU A 380 18.98 6.73 28.33
N GLU A 381 17.95 6.36 29.09
CA GLU A 381 17.89 6.74 30.50
C GLU A 381 18.76 5.75 31.29
N LYS A 382 19.99 6.25 31.53
CA LYS A 382 20.96 5.95 32.60
C LYS A 382 20.82 4.69 33.45
#